data_AF-A0A821MSI1-F1
#
_entry.id   AF-A0A821MSI1-F1
#
_cell.length_a   1.000
_cell.length_b   1.000
_cell.length_c   1.000
_cell.angle_alpha   90.00
_cell.angle_beta   90.00
_cell.angle_gamma   90.00
#
_symmetry.space_group_name_H-M   'P 1'
#
loop_
_entity.id
_entity.type
_entity.pdbx_description
1 polymer ?
#
loop_
_entity_poly.entity_id
_entity_poly.type
_entity_poly.pdbx_seq_one_letter_code
_entity_poly.pdbx_strand_id
1 'polypeptide(L)'
;MQLQFCPTQVFDETKHVVDVVAKKYLEKATGDVNHLVPIEVIADGNFLYNSIVLLMNNPAVTTSELRVRTIIELVINESYYETMYSQYVGSVHIASKAACKNYTFSELYEIAALCNVIRCNI
;
A
#
# COMPACT_ATOMS: atom_id res chain seq x y z
N MET A 1 -7.36 11.74 -9.67
CA MET A 1 -7.65 12.70 -8.58
C MET A 1 -6.82 12.32 -7.38
N GLN A 2 -5.79 13.11 -7.06
CA GLN A 2 -4.80 12.80 -6.03
C GLN A 2 -5.41 12.95 -4.63
N LEU A 3 -4.99 12.10 -3.70
CA LEU A 3 -5.28 12.19 -2.28
C LEU A 3 -4.09 12.83 -1.57
N GLN A 4 -4.35 13.69 -0.59
CA GLN A 4 -3.31 14.16 0.32
C GLN A 4 -3.19 13.14 1.44
N PHE A 5 -2.13 12.32 1.40
CA PHE A 5 -1.82 11.41 2.48
C PHE A 5 -1.25 12.18 3.67
N CYS A 6 -2.04 12.23 4.74
CA CYS A 6 -1.58 12.68 6.05
C CYS A 6 -1.47 11.42 6.92
N PRO A 7 -0.28 10.80 7.03
CA PRO A 7 -0.12 9.61 7.85
C PRO A 7 -0.45 9.94 9.30
N THR A 8 -1.03 8.98 9.99
CA THR A 8 -1.12 9.01 11.44
C THR A 8 0.30 9.05 12.01
N GLN A 9 0.70 10.21 12.54
CA GLN A 9 2.06 10.41 13.09
C GLN A 9 2.23 9.91 14.52
N VAL A 10 1.12 9.53 15.18
CA VAL A 10 1.10 9.10 16.58
C VAL A 10 0.39 7.75 16.67
N PHE A 11 1.05 6.77 17.28
CA PHE A 11 0.44 5.49 17.53
C PHE A 11 -0.81 5.64 18.41
N ASP A 12 -1.95 5.16 17.94
CA ASP A 12 -3.24 5.24 18.62
C ASP A 12 -3.64 3.82 19.06
N GLU A 13 -3.48 3.50 20.34
CA GLU A 13 -3.83 2.19 20.92
C GLU A 13 -5.32 1.81 20.76
N THR A 14 -6.19 2.79 20.49
CA THR A 14 -7.62 2.52 20.23
C THR A 14 -7.88 2.06 18.80
N LYS A 15 -6.93 2.30 17.89
CA LYS A 15 -7.03 1.98 16.46
C LYS A 15 -6.00 0.96 15.99
N HIS A 16 -4.83 0.94 16.62
CA HIS A 16 -3.68 0.15 16.22
C HIS A 16 -3.43 -0.97 17.22
N VAL A 17 -3.25 -2.18 16.71
CA VAL A 17 -2.80 -3.33 17.49
C VAL A 17 -1.37 -3.63 17.10
N VAL A 18 -0.49 -3.83 18.07
CA VAL A 18 0.92 -4.17 17.80
C VAL A 18 1.02 -5.62 17.33
N ASP A 19 1.64 -5.86 16.19
CA ASP A 19 2.00 -7.21 15.76
C ASP A 19 3.19 -7.71 16.59
N VAL A 20 2.89 -8.51 17.61
CA VAL A 20 3.89 -9.06 18.54
C VAL A 20 4.89 -10.01 17.88
N VAL A 21 4.52 -10.64 16.76
CA VAL A 21 5.39 -11.55 16.01
C VAL A 21 6.37 -10.73 15.19
N ALA A 22 5.88 -9.77 14.40
CA ALA A 22 6.70 -8.84 13.65
C ALA A 22 7.63 -8.03 14.58
N LYS A 23 7.15 -7.64 15.77
CA LYS A 23 7.98 -6.94 16.76
C LYS A 23 9.20 -7.77 17.19
N LYS A 24 9.01 -9.07 17.46
CA LYS A 24 10.13 -9.98 17.78
C LYS A 24 11.11 -10.15 16.62
N TYR A 25 10.67 -10.01 15.37
CA TYR A 25 11.57 -10.01 14.21
C TYR A 25 12.35 -8.71 14.12
N LEU A 26 11.70 -7.56 14.32
CA LEU A 26 12.36 -6.25 14.34
C LEU A 26 13.37 -6.11 15.48
N GLU A 27 13.08 -6.66 16.66
CA GLU A 27 14.01 -6.70 17.80
C GLU A 27 15.30 -7.49 17.50
N LYS A 28 15.27 -8.39 16.51
CA LYS A 28 16.45 -9.13 16.03
C LYS A 28 17.14 -8.46 14.84
N ALA A 29 16.51 -7.45 14.23
CA ALA A 29 17.07 -6.71 13.12
C ALA A 29 18.11 -5.68 13.60
N THR A 30 18.78 -5.02 12.65
CA THR A 30 19.75 -3.96 12.94
C THR A 30 19.12 -2.81 13.73
N GLY A 31 19.94 -2.07 14.49
CA GLY A 31 19.45 -1.02 15.41
C GLY A 31 18.62 0.10 14.76
N ASP A 32 18.71 0.27 13.45
CA ASP A 32 18.05 1.35 12.70
C ASP A 32 16.53 1.21 12.64
N VAL A 33 15.94 0.04 12.94
CA VAL A 33 14.48 -0.16 12.89
C VAL A 33 13.81 -0.25 14.26
N ASN A 34 14.57 -0.12 15.35
CA ASN A 34 14.04 -0.25 16.72
C ASN A 34 13.01 0.83 17.10
N HIS A 35 12.97 1.93 16.35
CA HIS A 35 12.02 3.02 16.55
C HIS A 35 10.67 2.79 15.83
N LEU A 36 10.55 1.72 15.04
CA LEU A 36 9.34 1.37 14.30
C LEU A 36 8.43 0.47 15.15
N VAL A 37 7.11 0.71 15.06
CA VAL A 37 6.09 -0.12 15.71
C VAL A 37 5.34 -0.88 14.61
N PRO A 38 5.47 -2.21 14.52
CA PRO A 38 4.72 -2.98 13.54
C PRO A 38 3.26 -3.07 13.98
N ILE A 39 2.36 -2.74 13.06
CA ILE A 39 0.91 -2.71 13.30
C ILE A 39 0.29 -3.91 12.61
N GLU A 40 -0.59 -4.61 13.32
CA GLU A 40 -1.37 -5.71 12.77
C GLU A 40 -2.37 -5.19 11.72
N VAL A 41 -2.44 -5.88 10.59
CA VAL A 41 -3.32 -5.56 9.45
C VAL A 41 -4.03 -6.83 9.00
N ILE A 42 -5.25 -6.69 8.49
CA ILE A 42 -6.01 -7.81 7.92
C ILE A 42 -5.19 -8.48 6.81
N ALA A 43 -4.83 -9.74 7.03
CA ALA A 43 -3.97 -10.54 6.17
C ALA A 43 -4.74 -11.22 5.02
N ASP A 44 -5.38 -10.41 4.17
CA ASP A 44 -6.05 -10.85 2.95
C ASP A 44 -5.33 -10.31 1.69
N GLY A 45 -5.90 -10.57 0.50
CA GLY A 45 -5.36 -10.04 -0.76
C GLY A 45 -5.43 -8.52 -0.91
N ASN A 46 -5.90 -7.80 0.10
CA ASN A 46 -5.97 -6.35 0.15
C ASN A 46 -5.02 -5.75 1.19
N PHE A 47 -4.14 -6.55 1.80
CA PHE A 47 -3.31 -6.13 2.93
C PHE A 47 -2.54 -4.82 2.68
N LEU A 48 -2.04 -4.58 1.45
CA LEU A 48 -1.36 -3.31 1.11
C LEU A 48 -2.29 -2.12 1.33
N TYR A 49 -3.49 -2.16 0.75
CA TYR A 49 -4.48 -1.10 0.86
C TYR A 49 -5.02 -0.99 2.28
N ASN A 50 -5.25 -2.11 2.98
CA ASN A 50 -5.64 -2.11 4.39
C ASN A 50 -4.59 -1.40 5.26
N SER A 51 -3.30 -1.64 4.98
CA SER A 51 -2.19 -0.98 5.69
C SER A 51 -2.20 0.52 5.46
N ILE A 52 -2.40 0.97 4.22
CA ILE A 52 -2.46 2.40 3.91
C ILE A 52 -3.70 3.04 4.53
N VAL A 53 -4.90 2.46 4.42
CA VAL A 53 -6.11 3.00 5.07
C VAL A 53 -5.93 3.12 6.58
N LEU A 54 -5.30 2.13 7.23
CA LEU A 54 -5.03 2.18 8.66
C LEU A 54 -4.11 3.35 9.03
N LEU A 55 -3.10 3.61 8.21
CA LEU A 55 -2.19 4.73 8.36
C LEU A 55 -2.80 6.07 7.92
N MET A 56 -3.84 6.06 7.08
CA MET A 56 -4.60 7.25 6.74
C MET A 56 -5.54 7.61 7.89
N ASN A 57 -5.33 8.76 8.52
CA ASN A 57 -6.29 9.30 9.47
C ASN A 57 -7.52 9.93 8.74
N ASN A 58 -8.08 9.21 7.77
CA ASN A 58 -9.20 9.67 6.95
C ASN A 58 -10.26 8.55 6.79
N PRO A 59 -11.35 8.58 7.58
CA PRO A 59 -12.38 7.54 7.54
C PRO A 59 -13.21 7.54 6.25
N ALA A 60 -13.11 8.58 5.41
CA ALA A 60 -13.83 8.62 4.15
C ALA A 60 -13.19 7.74 3.07
N VAL A 61 -11.91 7.34 3.24
CA VAL A 61 -11.17 6.56 2.26
C VAL A 61 -11.26 5.08 2.61
N THR A 62 -11.80 4.29 1.70
CA THR A 62 -11.93 2.83 1.88
C THR A 62 -10.85 2.06 1.12
N THR A 63 -10.59 0.82 1.54
CA THR A 63 -9.68 -0.12 0.86
C THR A 63 -10.04 -0.28 -0.63
N SER A 64 -11.33 -0.45 -0.93
CA SER A 64 -11.82 -0.60 -2.31
C SER A 64 -11.61 0.68 -3.12
N GLU A 65 -11.81 1.85 -2.52
CA GLU A 65 -11.57 3.13 -3.17
C GLU A 65 -10.10 3.34 -3.52
N LEU A 66 -9.17 3.05 -2.59
CA LEU A 66 -7.74 3.15 -2.88
C LEU A 66 -7.31 2.21 -4.00
N ARG A 67 -7.81 0.96 -4.01
CA ARG A 67 -7.53 0.03 -5.12
C ARG A 67 -8.01 0.62 -6.45
N VAL A 68 -9.25 1.10 -6.53
CA VAL A 68 -9.80 1.65 -7.76
C VAL A 68 -9.00 2.87 -8.23
N ARG A 69 -8.64 3.79 -7.34
CA ARG A 69 -7.80 4.95 -7.69
C ARG A 69 -6.43 4.54 -8.21
N THR A 70 -5.83 3.50 -7.62
CA THR A 70 -4.54 2.94 -8.03
C THR A 70 -4.63 2.33 -9.43
N ILE A 71 -5.69 1.57 -9.72
CA ILE A 71 -5.92 1.01 -11.06
C ILE A 71 -6.13 2.13 -12.09
N ILE A 72 -6.91 3.16 -11.76
CA ILE A 72 -7.12 4.31 -12.64
C ILE A 72 -5.80 5.01 -12.96
N GLU A 73 -4.95 5.23 -11.95
CA GLU A 73 -3.61 5.80 -12.12
C GLU A 73 -2.73 4.95 -13.05
N LEU A 74 -2.75 3.62 -12.86
CA LEU A 74 -2.02 2.68 -13.71
C LEU A 74 -2.47 2.74 -15.17
N VAL A 75 -3.79 2.70 -15.41
CA VAL A 75 -4.36 2.67 -16.76
C VAL A 75 -4.15 4.00 -17.48
N ILE A 76 -4.31 5.13 -16.80
CA ILE A 76 -4.10 6.46 -17.40
C ILE A 76 -2.64 6.67 -17.81
N ASN A 77 -1.70 6.11 -17.05
CA ASN A 77 -0.26 6.30 -17.28
C ASN A 77 0.43 4.99 -17.72
N GLU A 78 -0.30 4.10 -18.41
CA GLU A 78 0.17 2.76 -18.75
C GLU A 78 1.56 2.75 -19.40
N SER A 79 1.79 3.63 -20.38
CA SER A 79 3.08 3.72 -21.08
C SER A 79 4.26 4.05 -20.17
N TYR A 80 4.04 4.89 -19.15
CA TYR A 80 5.07 5.22 -18.16
C TYR A 80 5.43 3.98 -17.33
N TYR A 81 4.41 3.33 -16.75
CA TYR A 81 4.63 2.15 -15.91
C TYR A 81 5.24 1.00 -16.71
N GLU A 82 4.76 0.75 -17.95
CA GLU A 82 5.29 -0.29 -18.83
C GLU A 82 6.78 -0.03 -19.12
N THR A 83 7.15 1.21 -19.45
CA THR A 83 8.55 1.56 -19.72
C THR A 83 9.45 1.36 -18.50
N MET A 84 8.95 1.73 -17.31
CA MET A 84 9.77 1.75 -16.09
C MET A 84 9.91 0.37 -15.44
N TYR A 85 8.85 -0.45 -15.45
CA TYR A 85 8.78 -1.64 -14.59
C TYR A 85 8.47 -2.96 -15.31
N SER A 86 8.14 -2.96 -16.60
CA SER A 86 7.79 -4.22 -17.31
C SER A 86 8.89 -5.27 -17.30
N GLN A 87 10.15 -4.84 -17.25
CA GLN A 87 11.30 -5.73 -17.09
C GLN A 87 11.32 -6.53 -15.78
N TYR A 88 10.61 -6.07 -14.74
CA TYR A 88 10.59 -6.70 -13.41
C TYR A 88 9.34 -7.55 -13.17
N VAL A 89 8.19 -7.12 -13.69
CA VAL A 89 6.87 -7.70 -13.37
C VAL A 89 6.00 -8.00 -14.60
N GLY A 90 6.53 -7.79 -15.80
CA GLY A 90 5.81 -8.05 -17.05
C GLY A 90 4.82 -6.96 -17.44
N SER A 91 3.86 -7.30 -18.31
CA SER A 91 2.98 -6.31 -18.94
C SER A 91 1.99 -5.67 -17.95
N VAL A 92 1.91 -4.33 -17.97
CA VAL A 92 0.94 -3.51 -17.23
C VAL A 92 -0.49 -3.89 -17.56
N HIS A 93 -0.78 -4.23 -18.82
CA HIS A 93 -2.14 -4.63 -19.23
C HIS A 93 -2.61 -5.90 -18.52
N ILE A 94 -1.71 -6.86 -18.33
CA ILE A 94 -2.03 -8.11 -17.61
C ILE A 94 -2.19 -7.79 -16.12
N ALA A 95 -1.26 -7.04 -15.55
CA ALA A 95 -1.29 -6.66 -14.14
C ALA A 95 -2.54 -5.84 -13.77
N SER A 96 -2.89 -4.84 -14.58
CA SER A 96 -4.07 -3.98 -14.34
C SER A 96 -5.38 -4.77 -14.36
N LYS A 97 -5.51 -5.76 -15.24
CA LYS A 97 -6.66 -6.68 -15.24
C LYS A 97 -6.70 -7.55 -14.00
N ALA A 98 -5.56 -8.05 -13.53
CA ALA A 98 -5.48 -8.84 -12.31
C ALA A 98 -5.85 -7.99 -11.08
N ALA A 99 -5.37 -6.75 -11.03
CA ALA A 99 -5.64 -5.79 -9.96
C ALA A 99 -7.14 -5.45 -9.81
N CYS A 100 -7.91 -5.49 -10.91
CA CYS A 100 -9.37 -5.31 -10.89
C CYS A 100 -10.11 -6.37 -10.07
N LYS A 101 -9.53 -7.56 -9.88
CA LYS A 101 -10.13 -8.59 -9.04
C LYS A 101 -9.87 -8.28 -7.57
N ASN A 102 -10.94 -8.19 -6.78
CA ASN A 102 -10.84 -7.98 -5.34
C ASN A 102 -10.06 -9.13 -4.70
N TYR A 103 -9.24 -8.82 -3.69
CA TYR A 103 -8.33 -9.77 -3.03
C TYR A 103 -7.23 -10.36 -3.93
N THR A 104 -6.90 -9.72 -5.05
CA THR A 104 -5.63 -10.00 -5.75
C THR A 104 -4.49 -9.27 -5.05
N PHE A 105 -3.43 -10.00 -4.69
CA PHE A 105 -2.24 -9.40 -4.10
C PHE A 105 -1.66 -8.32 -5.00
N SER A 106 -1.29 -7.20 -4.39
CA SER A 106 -0.66 -6.09 -5.08
C SER A 106 0.79 -6.39 -5.42
N GLU A 107 1.20 -5.97 -6.61
CA GLU A 107 2.58 -6.09 -7.09
C GLU A 107 3.24 -4.70 -7.19
N LEU A 108 4.44 -4.66 -7.80
CA LEU A 108 5.24 -3.45 -7.93
C LEU A 108 4.48 -2.29 -8.60
N TYR A 109 3.62 -2.60 -9.58
CA TYR A 109 2.80 -1.60 -10.26
C TYR A 109 1.86 -0.89 -9.31
N GLU A 110 1.08 -1.63 -8.52
CA GLU A 110 0.16 -1.02 -7.56
C GLU A 110 0.90 -0.23 -6.49
N ILE A 111 2.06 -0.69 -6.02
CA ILE A 111 2.87 0.08 -5.06
C ILE A 111 3.32 1.42 -5.68
N ALA A 112 3.90 1.39 -6.88
CA ALA A 112 4.39 2.60 -7.55
C ALA A 112 3.25 3.58 -7.89
N ALA A 113 2.12 3.08 -8.37
CA ALA A 113 0.95 3.90 -8.65
C ALA A 113 0.31 4.45 -7.37
N LEU A 114 0.29 3.66 -6.29
CA LEU A 114 -0.24 4.10 -5.01
C LEU A 114 0.56 5.29 -4.45
N CYS A 115 1.89 5.28 -4.58
CA CYS A 115 2.74 6.43 -4.23
C CYS A 115 2.27 7.73 -4.93
N ASN A 116 1.93 7.66 -6.21
CA ASN A 116 1.43 8.79 -6.98
C ASN A 116 0.00 9.19 -6.57
N VAL A 117 -0.88 8.21 -6.32
CA VAL A 117 -2.26 8.46 -5.87
C VAL A 117 -2.29 9.20 -4.53
N ILE A 118 -1.46 8.79 -3.58
CA ILE A 118 -1.46 9.30 -2.20
C ILE A 118 -0.41 10.41 -1.99
N ARG A 119 0.45 10.67 -2.97
CA ARG A 119 1.56 11.63 -2.91
C ARG A 119 2.51 11.38 -1.74
N CYS A 120 2.85 10.12 -1.51
CA CYS A 120 3.75 9.68 -0.45
C CYS A 120 4.78 8.71 -1.02
N ASN A 121 6.00 8.76 -0.48
CA ASN A 121 6.99 7.72 -0.71
C ASN A 121 6.65 6.55 0.21
N ILE A 122 6.58 5.35 -0.36
CA ILE A 122 6.44 4.07 0.33
C ILE A 122 7.76 3.34 0.21
#